data_AF-A0A7S0U588-F1
#
_entry.id   AF-A0A7S0U588-F1
#
_cell.length_a   1.000
_cell.length_b   1.000
_cell.length_c   1.000
_cell.angle_alpha   90.00
_cell.angle_beta   90.00
_cell.angle_gamma   90.00
#
_symmetry.space_group_name_H-M   'P 1'
#
loop_
_entity.id
_entity.type
_entity.pdbx_description
1 polymer ?
#
loop_
_entity_poly.entity_id
_entity_poly.type
_entity_poly.pdbx_seq_one_letter_code
_entity_poly.pdbx_strand_id
1 'polypeptide(L)'
;AGFRGYQGEDPLLVVASKGDGIIPLNLVQDNLPKGAAVYKGVEGARRLAEVGGLRRGESAAVFFEEPFGAGGAPPNHISFLSEQSNDALVGFLSPLLPVARAMSVPVLDFDKYQEARDSRQTAEVVVPLVSGFFEANQRVIK
;
A
#
# COMPACT_ATOMS: atom_id res chain seq x y z
N ALA A 1 -10.58 20.69 6.37
CA ALA A 1 -11.39 20.43 5.16
C ALA A 1 -11.82 18.97 5.20
N GLY A 2 -13.13 18.68 5.08
CA GLY A 2 -13.62 17.30 5.13
C GLY A 2 -13.26 16.56 3.84
N PHE A 3 -12.54 15.45 3.96
CA PHE A 3 -12.32 14.54 2.85
C PHE A 3 -13.68 14.01 2.38
N ARG A 4 -13.97 14.14 1.08
CA ARG A 4 -15.13 13.48 0.47
C ARG A 4 -14.61 12.18 -0.14
N GLY A 5 -15.10 11.04 0.34
CA GLY A 5 -14.79 9.73 -0.24
C GLY A 5 -15.09 9.67 -1.75
N TYR A 6 -14.48 8.71 -2.42
CA TYR A 6 -14.67 8.51 -3.86
C TYR A 6 -16.15 8.29 -4.21
N GLN A 7 -16.67 9.08 -5.16
CA GLN A 7 -18.08 9.01 -5.61
C GLN A 7 -18.22 8.61 -7.09
N GLY A 8 -17.13 8.16 -7.73
CA GLY A 8 -17.18 7.71 -9.12
C GLY A 8 -17.88 6.36 -9.27
N GLU A 9 -18.44 6.11 -10.45
CA GLU A 9 -19.03 4.82 -10.81
C GLU A 9 -17.98 3.83 -11.35
N ASP A 10 -16.77 4.31 -11.66
CA ASP A 10 -15.69 3.45 -12.14
C ASP A 10 -15.17 2.52 -11.02
N PRO A 11 -14.79 1.28 -11.36
CA PRO A 11 -14.24 0.34 -10.39
C PRO A 11 -12.99 0.92 -9.73
N LEU A 12 -12.85 0.68 -8.42
CA LEU A 12 -11.75 1.17 -7.60
C LEU A 12 -11.06 0.02 -6.87
N LEU A 13 -9.73 -0.06 -6.99
CA LEU A 13 -8.90 -0.87 -6.13
C LEU A 13 -8.26 0.02 -5.06
N VAL A 14 -8.47 -0.31 -3.79
CA VAL A 14 -7.82 0.34 -2.64
C VAL A 14 -6.82 -0.63 -2.02
N VAL A 15 -5.58 -0.18 -1.85
CA VAL A 15 -4.54 -0.92 -1.13
C VAL A 15 -4.04 0.00 -0.02
N ALA A 16 -4.20 -0.40 1.24
CA ALA A 16 -3.82 0.43 2.37
C ALA A 16 -3.23 -0.39 3.52
N SER A 17 -2.42 0.25 4.35
CA SER A 17 -1.75 -0.37 5.48
C SER A 17 -1.94 0.44 6.75
N LYS A 18 -2.05 -0.24 7.89
CA LYS A 18 -2.02 0.38 9.22
C LYS A 18 -0.69 1.10 9.50
N GLY A 19 0.38 0.70 8.81
CA GLY A 19 1.70 1.26 8.94
C GLY A 19 1.95 2.57 8.17
N ASP A 20 1.03 2.99 7.28
CA ASP A 20 1.20 4.15 6.39
C ASP A 20 1.57 5.43 7.13
N GLY A 21 1.04 5.63 8.35
CA GLY A 21 1.40 6.74 9.23
C GLY A 21 0.93 8.14 8.77
N ILE A 22 0.54 8.30 7.50
CA ILE A 22 0.02 9.53 6.91
C ILE A 22 -1.50 9.51 6.86
N ILE A 23 -2.10 8.46 6.28
CA ILE A 23 -3.55 8.29 6.18
C ILE A 23 -3.99 7.18 7.15
N PRO A 24 -4.76 7.49 8.21
CA PRO A 24 -5.23 6.48 9.15
C PRO A 24 -6.10 5.43 8.45
N LEU A 25 -5.82 4.14 8.70
CA LEU A 25 -6.52 3.04 8.05
C LEU A 25 -8.04 3.06 8.30
N ASN A 26 -8.48 3.49 9.48
CA ASN A 26 -9.90 3.66 9.78
C ASN A 26 -10.57 4.71 8.89
N LEU A 27 -9.87 5.80 8.57
CA LEU A 27 -10.38 6.82 7.65
C LEU A 27 -10.59 6.23 6.25
N VAL A 28 -9.69 5.37 5.79
CA VAL A 28 -9.83 4.66 4.50
C VAL A 28 -11.03 3.72 4.54
N GLN A 29 -11.16 2.93 5.61
CA GLN A 29 -12.27 1.99 5.81
C GLN A 29 -13.64 2.69 5.82
N ASP A 30 -13.76 3.83 6.50
CA ASP A 30 -14.99 4.61 6.61
C ASP A 30 -15.41 5.26 5.29
N ASN A 31 -14.51 5.33 4.31
CA ASN A 31 -14.72 6.02 3.03
C ASN A 31 -14.63 5.09 1.80
N LEU A 32 -14.74 3.78 2.01
CA LEU A 32 -14.80 2.83 0.89
C LEU A 32 -16.08 3.02 0.05
N PRO A 33 -16.02 2.76 -1.27
CA PRO A 33 -17.21 2.66 -2.10
C PRO A 33 -18.18 1.60 -1.56
N LYS A 34 -19.48 1.89 -1.63
CA LYS A 34 -20.50 0.92 -1.22
C LYS A 34 -20.40 -0.35 -2.07
N GLY A 35 -20.41 -1.50 -1.40
CA GLY A 35 -20.32 -2.80 -2.06
C GLY A 35 -18.91 -3.23 -2.46
N ALA A 36 -17.87 -2.45 -2.12
CA ALA A 36 -16.50 -2.89 -2.34
C ALA A 36 -16.18 -4.15 -1.51
N ALA A 37 -15.63 -5.16 -2.16
CA ALA A 37 -15.18 -6.38 -1.49
C ALA A 37 -13.92 -6.09 -0.65
N VAL A 38 -13.90 -6.52 0.61
CA VAL A 38 -12.80 -6.21 1.54
C VAL A 38 -12.00 -7.46 1.87
N TYR A 39 -10.69 -7.36 1.70
CA TYR A 39 -9.72 -8.43 1.95
C TYR A 39 -8.69 -7.94 2.96
N LYS A 40 -8.11 -8.86 3.71
CA LYS A 40 -7.13 -8.57 4.76
C LYS A 40 -5.84 -9.34 4.57
N GLY A 41 -4.72 -8.67 4.82
CA GLY A 41 -3.40 -9.27 4.85
C GLY A 41 -2.92 -9.79 3.50
N VAL A 42 -1.76 -10.43 3.53
CA VAL A 42 -1.10 -11.02 2.35
C VAL A 42 -1.98 -12.10 1.72
N GLU A 43 -2.65 -12.93 2.53
CA GLU A 43 -3.54 -13.97 2.03
C GLU A 43 -4.76 -13.39 1.30
N GLY A 44 -5.35 -12.31 1.83
CA GLY A 44 -6.43 -11.59 1.16
C GLY A 44 -5.99 -11.01 -0.18
N ALA A 45 -4.80 -10.40 -0.22
CA ALA A 45 -4.22 -9.88 -1.46
C ALA A 45 -4.01 -10.97 -2.51
N ARG A 46 -3.45 -12.12 -2.10
CA ARG A 46 -3.20 -13.27 -2.98
C ARG A 46 -4.50 -13.82 -3.56
N ARG A 47 -5.50 -14.07 -2.72
CA ARG A 47 -6.84 -14.53 -3.17
C ARG A 47 -7.48 -13.56 -4.16
N LEU A 48 -7.31 -12.27 -3.96
CA LEU A 48 -7.84 -11.26 -4.86
C LEU A 48 -7.08 -11.21 -6.20
N ALA A 49 -5.78 -11.45 -6.18
CA ALA A 49 -4.92 -11.50 -7.36
C ALA A 49 -5.07 -12.79 -8.20
N GLU A 50 -5.71 -13.83 -7.67
CA GLU A 50 -5.99 -15.07 -8.41
C GLU A 50 -6.96 -14.84 -9.58
N VAL A 51 -6.86 -15.68 -10.62
CA VAL A 51 -7.73 -15.61 -11.80
C VAL A 51 -9.19 -15.73 -11.38
N GLY A 52 -9.98 -14.69 -11.66
CA GLY A 52 -11.40 -14.61 -11.28
C GLY A 52 -11.66 -14.05 -9.87
N GLY A 53 -10.62 -13.70 -9.11
CA GLY A 53 -10.73 -12.99 -7.84
C GLY A 53 -11.19 -11.54 -8.02
N LEU A 54 -10.73 -10.87 -9.08
CA LEU A 54 -11.22 -9.55 -9.52
C LEU A 54 -12.16 -9.71 -10.70
N ARG A 55 -13.38 -9.21 -10.56
CA ARG A 55 -14.34 -9.16 -11.67
C ARG A 55 -14.43 -7.77 -12.25
N ARG A 56 -14.76 -7.71 -13.53
CA ARG A 56 -14.94 -6.46 -14.26
C ARG A 56 -16.01 -5.58 -13.61
N GLY A 57 -15.69 -4.32 -13.37
CA GLY A 57 -16.60 -3.33 -12.77
C GLY A 57 -16.74 -3.43 -11.26
N GLU A 58 -16.07 -4.38 -10.59
CA GLU A 58 -16.10 -4.48 -9.14
C GLU A 58 -15.01 -3.60 -8.50
N SER A 59 -15.37 -2.99 -7.37
CA SER A 59 -14.41 -2.32 -6.49
C SER A 59 -13.96 -3.27 -5.39
N ALA A 60 -12.69 -3.18 -4.99
CA ALA A 60 -12.12 -4.01 -3.95
C ALA A 60 -11.14 -3.22 -3.08
N ALA A 61 -10.96 -3.66 -1.85
CA ALA A 61 -10.00 -3.10 -0.90
C ALA A 61 -9.17 -4.20 -0.24
N VAL A 62 -7.87 -3.98 -0.12
CA VAL A 62 -6.94 -4.84 0.63
C VAL A 62 -6.31 -4.04 1.74
N PHE A 63 -6.45 -4.54 2.98
CA PHE A 63 -5.93 -3.89 4.16
C PHE A 63 -4.83 -4.72 4.84
N PHE A 64 -3.68 -4.10 5.04
CA PHE A 64 -2.53 -4.70 5.70
C PHE A 64 -2.42 -4.17 7.13
N GLU A 65 -2.80 -5.00 8.10
CA GLU A 65 -2.65 -4.69 9.53
C GLU A 65 -1.41 -5.38 10.13
N GLU A 66 -0.77 -6.25 9.36
CA GLU A 66 0.33 -7.13 9.73
C GLU A 66 1.56 -6.87 8.83
N PRO A 67 2.78 -7.19 9.29
CA PRO A 67 3.97 -7.15 8.47
C PRO A 67 3.95 -8.16 7.31
N PHE A 68 4.69 -7.87 6.25
CA PHE A 68 4.86 -8.81 5.12
C PHE A 68 5.89 -9.92 5.38
N GLY A 69 6.65 -9.82 6.48
CA GLY A 69 7.61 -10.82 6.93
C GLY A 69 7.45 -11.16 8.41
N ALA A 70 8.22 -12.15 8.88
CA ALA A 70 8.22 -12.56 10.27
C ALA A 70 8.97 -11.53 11.14
N GLY A 71 8.24 -10.60 11.76
CA GLY A 71 8.77 -9.75 12.85
C GLY A 71 8.86 -8.24 12.59
N GLY A 72 8.17 -7.70 11.59
CA GLY A 72 8.20 -6.26 11.28
C GLY A 72 6.97 -5.46 11.75
N ALA A 73 7.01 -4.15 11.55
CA ALA A 73 5.80 -3.32 11.51
C ALA A 73 5.05 -3.53 10.18
N PRO A 74 3.75 -3.21 10.10
CA PRO A 74 3.03 -3.20 8.83
C PRO A 74 3.68 -2.23 7.82
N PRO A 75 3.52 -2.44 6.51
CA PRO A 75 4.11 -1.60 5.48
C PRO A 75 3.79 -0.12 5.69
N ASN A 76 4.77 0.76 5.54
CA ASN A 76 4.57 2.19 5.63
C ASN A 76 4.37 2.82 4.25
N HIS A 77 4.24 4.15 4.20
CA HIS A 77 4.00 4.87 2.95
C HIS A 77 5.04 4.56 1.88
N ILE A 78 6.32 4.53 2.25
CA ILE A 78 7.41 4.31 1.31
C ILE A 78 7.62 2.84 0.98
N SER A 79 7.12 1.90 1.78
CA SER A 79 7.13 0.46 1.45
C SER A 79 6.47 0.16 0.09
N PHE A 80 5.49 0.96 -0.33
CA PHE A 80 4.82 0.83 -1.63
C PHE A 80 5.60 1.40 -2.82
N LEU A 81 6.71 2.11 -2.57
CA LEU A 81 7.60 2.62 -3.61
C LEU A 81 8.59 1.54 -4.07
N SER A 82 9.21 1.78 -5.21
CA SER A 82 10.27 0.91 -5.74
C SER A 82 11.43 0.80 -4.74
N GLU A 83 11.89 -0.44 -4.50
CA GLU A 83 13.07 -0.74 -3.69
C GLU A 83 14.28 0.11 -4.13
N GLN A 84 14.51 0.25 -5.43
CA GLN A 84 15.64 1.02 -5.96
C GLN A 84 15.54 2.51 -5.60
N SER A 85 14.33 3.07 -5.63
CA SER A 85 14.11 4.47 -5.26
C SER A 85 14.34 4.68 -3.78
N ASN A 86 13.85 3.76 -2.95
CA ASN A 86 14.05 3.80 -1.51
C ASN A 86 15.51 3.57 -1.12
N ASP A 87 16.22 2.66 -1.79
CA ASP A 87 17.64 2.42 -1.53
C ASP A 87 18.49 3.63 -1.92
N ALA A 88 18.18 4.30 -3.03
CA ALA A 88 18.82 5.56 -3.41
C ALA A 88 18.53 6.68 -2.40
N LEU A 89 17.26 6.81 -1.96
CA LEU A 89 16.86 7.73 -0.92
C LEU A 89 17.64 7.44 0.38
N VAL A 90 17.77 6.16 0.75
CA VAL A 90 18.51 5.73 1.93
C VAL A 90 19.99 6.06 1.82
N GLY A 91 20.63 5.73 0.71
CA GLY A 91 22.03 6.05 0.47
C GLY A 91 22.32 7.55 0.53
N PHE A 92 21.43 8.37 -0.03
CA PHE A 92 21.59 9.82 -0.07
C PHE A 92 21.36 10.49 1.29
N LEU A 93 20.33 10.10 2.03
CA LEU A 93 19.93 10.76 3.27
C LEU A 93 20.57 10.17 4.53
N SER A 94 21.06 8.93 4.51
CA SER A 94 21.70 8.29 5.68
C SER A 94 22.81 9.13 6.32
N PRO A 95 23.70 9.80 5.56
CA PRO A 95 24.74 10.66 6.14
C PRO A 95 24.19 11.85 6.95
N LEU A 96 22.95 12.28 6.67
CA LEU A 96 22.30 13.41 7.34
C LEU A 96 21.52 12.98 8.59
N LEU A 97 21.25 11.68 8.76
CA LEU A 97 20.47 11.17 9.89
C LEU A 97 21.05 11.52 11.28
N PRO A 98 22.37 11.45 11.52
CA PRO A 98 22.91 11.82 12.83
C PRO A 98 22.62 13.29 13.18
N VAL A 99 22.67 14.18 12.18
CA VAL A 99 22.37 15.60 12.34
C VAL A 99 20.86 15.81 12.57
N ALA A 100 20.02 15.14 11.78
CA ALA A 100 18.56 15.20 11.95
C ALA A 100 18.13 14.72 13.35
N ARG A 101 18.70 13.62 13.85
CA ARG A 101 18.46 13.10 15.20
C ARG A 101 18.96 14.05 16.28
N ALA A 102 20.15 14.64 16.11
CA ALA A 102 20.68 15.64 17.04
C ALA A 102 19.78 16.90 17.11
N MET A 103 19.12 17.24 16.01
CA MET A 103 18.17 18.35 15.93
C MET A 103 16.73 17.96 16.29
N SER A 104 16.48 16.72 16.73
CA SER A 104 15.13 16.18 17.01
C SER A 104 14.15 16.31 15.83
N VAL A 105 14.66 16.26 14.60
CA VAL A 105 13.83 16.26 13.39
C VAL A 105 13.29 14.84 13.18
N PRO A 106 11.96 14.64 13.13
CA PRO A 106 11.38 13.32 12.92
C PRO A 106 11.60 12.85 11.47
N VAL A 107 12.21 11.68 11.30
CA VAL A 107 12.43 11.03 9.98
C VAL A 107 11.64 9.71 9.91
N LEU A 108 10.38 9.76 10.36
CA LEU A 108 9.54 8.63 10.78
C LEU A 108 9.44 7.46 9.78
N ASP A 109 9.19 7.74 8.49
CA ASP A 109 9.05 6.66 7.49
C ASP A 109 10.39 6.11 7.03
N PHE A 110 11.42 6.96 6.99
CA PHE A 110 12.76 6.60 6.59
C PHE A 110 13.46 5.72 7.62
N ASP A 111 13.40 6.08 8.91
CA ASP A 111 13.96 5.29 10.01
C ASP A 111 13.29 3.90 10.04
N LYS A 112 11.96 3.84 9.93
CA LYS A 112 11.21 2.58 9.88
C LYS A 112 11.56 1.73 8.65
N TYR A 113 11.69 2.35 7.48
CA TYR A 113 12.05 1.60 6.27
C TYR A 113 13.51 1.12 6.30
N GLN A 114 14.43 1.89 6.88
CA GLN A 114 15.83 1.46 7.02
C GLN A 114 15.93 0.15 7.80
N GLU A 115 15.05 -0.05 8.79
CA GLU A 115 14.94 -1.28 9.58
C GLU A 115 14.17 -2.39 8.85
N ALA A 116 13.03 -2.07 8.23
CA ALA A 116 12.14 -3.07 7.64
C ALA A 116 12.56 -3.56 6.24
N ARG A 117 13.05 -2.66 5.37
CA ARG A 117 13.47 -2.93 3.98
C ARG A 117 12.46 -3.80 3.20
N ASP A 118 11.18 -3.52 3.37
CA ASP A 118 10.07 -4.39 2.97
C ASP A 118 9.48 -4.07 1.58
N SER A 119 10.10 -3.17 0.81
CA SER A 119 9.58 -2.78 -0.52
C SER A 119 9.51 -3.92 -1.52
N ARG A 120 10.50 -4.82 -1.51
CA ARG A 120 10.48 -5.99 -2.41
C ARG A 120 9.33 -6.93 -2.08
N GLN A 121 9.19 -7.26 -0.79
CA GLN A 121 8.10 -8.12 -0.30
C GLN A 121 6.73 -7.47 -0.55
N THR A 122 6.67 -6.13 -0.42
CA THR A 122 5.47 -5.35 -0.75
C THR A 122 5.12 -5.47 -2.23
N ALA A 123 6.09 -5.29 -3.11
CA ALA A 123 5.88 -5.43 -4.54
C ALA A 123 5.43 -6.84 -4.94
N GLU A 124 6.00 -7.89 -4.35
CA GLU A 124 5.61 -9.29 -4.60
C GLU A 124 4.12 -9.55 -4.31
N VAL A 125 3.53 -8.83 -3.36
CA VAL A 125 2.12 -8.96 -3.00
C VAL A 125 1.23 -8.01 -3.80
N VAL A 126 1.65 -6.76 -3.97
CA VAL A 126 0.81 -5.68 -4.50
C VAL A 126 0.84 -5.62 -6.03
N VAL A 127 1.97 -5.93 -6.68
CA VAL A 127 2.07 -5.84 -8.16
C VAL A 127 1.09 -6.79 -8.85
N PRO A 128 0.99 -8.10 -8.49
CA PRO A 128 0.02 -8.99 -9.12
C PRO A 128 -1.42 -8.52 -8.96
N LEU A 129 -1.75 -7.96 -7.78
CA LEU A 129 -3.06 -7.42 -7.48
C LEU A 129 -3.42 -6.24 -8.39
N VAL A 130 -2.50 -5.28 -8.55
CA VAL A 130 -2.71 -4.09 -9.40
C VAL A 130 -2.80 -4.50 -10.87
N SER A 131 -1.93 -5.39 -11.35
CA SER A 131 -1.97 -5.90 -12.71
C SER A 131 -3.29 -6.63 -13.00
N GLY A 132 -3.70 -7.54 -12.11
CA GLY A 132 -4.96 -8.27 -12.23
C GLY A 132 -6.18 -7.36 -12.24
N PHE A 133 -6.16 -6.27 -11.45
CA PHE A 133 -7.22 -5.27 -11.46
C PHE A 133 -7.34 -4.58 -12.82
N PHE A 134 -6.23 -4.17 -13.41
CA PHE A 134 -6.24 -3.54 -14.73
C PHE A 134 -6.65 -4.53 -15.81
N GLU A 135 -6.14 -5.77 -15.79
CA GLU A 135 -6.52 -6.82 -16.74
C GLU A 135 -8.03 -7.11 -16.70
N ALA A 136 -8.62 -7.24 -15.50
CA ALA A 136 -10.06 -7.47 -15.33
C ALA A 136 -10.92 -6.30 -15.87
N ASN A 137 -10.38 -5.09 -15.87
CA ASN A 137 -11.10 -3.87 -16.24
C ASN A 137 -10.69 -3.26 -17.59
N GLN A 138 -9.73 -3.86 -18.30
CA GLN A 138 -9.40 -3.46 -19.66
C GLN A 138 -10.64 -3.60 -20.55
N ARG A 139 -11.04 -2.48 -21.18
CA ARG A 139 -12.04 -2.52 -22.24
C ARG A 139 -11.41 -3.28 -23.41
N VAL A 140 -12.03 -4.38 -23.83
CA VAL A 140 -11.79 -4.91 -25.18
C VAL A 140 -12.29 -3.82 -26.14
N ILE A 141 -11.37 -3.02 -26.66
CA ILE A 141 -11.64 -2.14 -27.80
C ILE A 141 -11.82 -3.12 -28.97
N LYS A 142 -13.08 -3.39 -29.32
CA LYS A 142 -13.43 -4.10 -30.55
C LYS A 142 -13.46 -3.12 -31.71
#